data_AF-A0A8J2JSL1-F1
#
_entry.id   AF-A0A8J2JSL1-F1
#
_cell.length_a   1.000
_cell.length_b   1.000
_cell.length_c   1.000
_cell.angle_alpha   90.00
_cell.angle_beta   90.00
_cell.angle_gamma   90.00
#
_symmetry.space_group_name_H-M   'P 1'
#
loop_
_entity.id
_entity.type
_entity.pdbx_description
1 polymer ?
#
loop_
_entity_poly.entity_id
_entity_poly.type
_entity_poly.pdbx_seq_one_letter_code
_entity_poly.pdbx_strand_id
1 'polypeptide(L)'
;MKLVILVFLLAVSCALISAKALSDGFDPDNEETQAMDLLRRITRQAAKPTCKYQKGPWSACDPQTKKRTRTFSLKKGPKSDCEEVKILSKDCKGKRQKQKNNSKNRDRQRQNKKQEKSRNKQA
;
A
#
# COMPACT_ATOMS: atom_id res chain seq x y z
N MET A 1 -32.36 -37.90 -55.62
CA MET A 1 -32.38 -37.96 -54.13
C MET A 1 -31.00 -37.76 -53.50
N LYS A 2 -29.98 -38.55 -53.88
CA LYS A 2 -28.60 -38.41 -53.34
C LYS A 2 -27.99 -37.02 -53.55
N LEU A 3 -28.21 -36.40 -54.72
CA LEU A 3 -27.71 -35.05 -55.00
C LEU A 3 -28.39 -33.96 -54.15
N VAL A 4 -29.70 -34.11 -53.89
CA VAL A 4 -30.47 -33.17 -53.06
C VAL A 4 -29.99 -33.24 -51.61
N ILE A 5 -29.75 -34.45 -51.09
CA ILE A 5 -29.22 -34.66 -49.74
C ILE A 5 -27.84 -34.02 -49.60
N LEU A 6 -26.94 -34.15 -50.59
CA LEU A 6 -25.62 -33.53 -50.56
C LEU A 6 -25.68 -31.99 -50.55
N VAL A 7 -26.58 -31.40 -51.33
CA VAL A 7 -26.76 -29.93 -51.36
C VAL A 7 -27.32 -29.41 -50.03
N PHE A 8 -28.27 -30.11 -49.43
CA PHE A 8 -28.79 -29.76 -48.10
C PHE A 8 -27.73 -29.89 -47.01
N LEU A 9 -26.90 -30.94 -47.03
CA LEU A 9 -25.82 -31.12 -46.06
C LEU A 9 -24.74 -30.03 -46.20
N LEU A 10 -24.37 -29.65 -47.43
CA LEU A 10 -23.45 -28.54 -47.68
C LEU A 10 -24.02 -27.21 -47.20
N ALA A 11 -25.29 -26.90 -47.51
CA ALA A 11 -25.94 -25.66 -47.07
C ALA A 11 -26.05 -25.56 -45.53
N VAL A 12 -26.42 -26.65 -44.86
CA VAL A 12 -26.50 -26.71 -43.38
C VAL A 12 -25.12 -26.55 -42.75
N SER A 13 -24.08 -27.16 -43.34
CA SER A 13 -22.70 -26.98 -42.85
C SER A 13 -22.24 -25.52 -42.97
N CYS A 14 -22.53 -24.83 -44.09
CA CYS A 14 -22.23 -23.41 -44.24
C CYS A 14 -22.96 -22.55 -43.20
N ALA A 15 -24.24 -22.80 -42.97
CA ALA A 15 -25.04 -22.04 -41.99
C ALA A 15 -24.54 -22.21 -40.54
N LEU A 16 -24.05 -23.41 -40.18
CA LEU A 16 -23.46 -23.67 -38.86
C LEU A 16 -22.09 -23.02 -38.65
N ILE A 17 -21.37 -22.72 -39.75
CA ILE A 17 -20.10 -21.98 -39.71
C ILE A 17 -20.38 -20.47 -39.55
N SER A 18 -21.40 -19.93 -40.24
CA SER A 18 -21.78 -18.52 -40.16
C SER A 18 -22.29 -18.11 -38.78
N ALA A 19 -22.97 -19.01 -38.06
CA ALA A 19 -23.53 -18.72 -36.74
C ALA A 19 -22.49 -18.57 -35.61
N LYS A 20 -21.24 -18.99 -35.83
CA LYS A 20 -20.15 -18.85 -34.83
C LYS A 20 -19.32 -17.57 -35.01
N ALA A 21 -19.57 -16.78 -36.05
CA ALA A 21 -18.77 -15.60 -36.38
C ALA A 21 -19.22 -14.30 -35.66
N LEU A 22 -20.09 -14.37 -34.65
CA LEU A 22 -20.68 -13.17 -34.00
C LEU A 22 -20.61 -13.14 -32.47
N SER A 23 -19.92 -14.08 -31.80
CA SER A 23 -19.88 -14.08 -30.32
C SER A 23 -18.51 -13.98 -29.68
N ASP A 24 -17.42 -13.88 -30.45
CA ASP A 24 -16.12 -13.50 -29.89
C ASP A 24 -15.83 -12.07 -30.32
N GLY A 25 -16.38 -11.13 -29.56
CA GLY A 25 -15.91 -9.75 -29.53
C GLY A 25 -14.47 -9.73 -29.01
N PHE A 26 -13.53 -10.02 -29.90
CA PHE A 26 -12.12 -9.79 -29.70
C PHE A 26 -11.81 -8.42 -30.32
N ASP A 27 -11.89 -7.36 -29.51
CA ASP A 27 -11.45 -6.01 -29.89
C ASP A 27 -9.95 -6.05 -30.19
N PRO A 28 -9.51 -5.87 -31.45
CA PRO A 28 -8.11 -5.95 -31.85
C PRO A 28 -7.41 -4.59 -31.76
N ASP A 29 -7.73 -3.76 -30.76
CA ASP A 29 -7.16 -2.42 -30.57
C ASP A 29 -6.69 -2.20 -29.13
N ASN A 30 -5.76 -3.04 -28.65
CA ASN A 30 -4.88 -2.58 -27.56
C ASN A 30 -3.56 -3.37 -27.46
N GLU A 31 -2.75 -3.30 -28.50
CA GLU A 31 -1.35 -3.76 -28.47
C GLU A 31 -0.56 -3.12 -27.30
N GLU A 32 -0.93 -1.89 -26.90
CA GLU A 32 -0.31 -1.16 -25.80
C GLU A 32 -0.59 -1.79 -24.43
N THR A 33 -1.78 -2.33 -24.18
CA THR A 33 -2.08 -2.97 -22.89
C THR A 33 -1.48 -4.38 -22.78
N GLN A 34 -1.26 -5.08 -23.91
CA GLN A 34 -0.49 -6.32 -23.93
C GLN A 34 1.01 -6.07 -23.68
N ALA A 35 1.59 -5.07 -24.36
CA ALA A 35 2.98 -4.68 -24.16
C ALA A 35 3.22 -4.22 -22.71
N MET A 36 2.32 -3.43 -22.14
CA MET A 36 2.40 -2.98 -20.75
C MET A 36 2.23 -4.14 -19.74
N ASP A 37 1.38 -5.14 -20.02
CA ASP A 37 1.28 -6.30 -19.14
C ASP A 37 2.51 -7.22 -19.25
N LEU A 38 3.08 -7.38 -20.44
CA LEU A 38 4.34 -8.10 -20.62
C LEU A 38 5.50 -7.41 -19.89
N LEU A 39 5.62 -6.09 -20.03
CA LEU A 39 6.60 -5.28 -19.29
C LEU A 39 6.40 -5.41 -17.78
N ARG A 40 5.15 -5.42 -17.29
CA ARG A 40 4.84 -5.65 -15.87
C ARG A 40 5.27 -7.05 -15.40
N ARG A 41 5.10 -8.08 -16.23
CA ARG A 41 5.53 -9.46 -15.90
C ARG A 41 7.05 -9.56 -15.88
N ILE A 42 7.73 -9.03 -16.90
CA ILE A 42 9.20 -8.99 -16.99
C ILE A 42 9.78 -8.22 -15.80
N THR A 43 9.24 -7.05 -15.46
CA THR A 43 9.71 -6.25 -14.31
C THR A 43 9.44 -6.92 -12.97
N ARG A 44 8.34 -7.67 -12.80
CA ARG A 44 8.09 -8.49 -11.60
C ARG A 44 9.06 -9.65 -11.46
N GLN A 45 9.43 -10.30 -12.57
CA GLN A 45 10.40 -11.40 -12.58
C GLN A 45 11.83 -10.90 -12.38
N ALA A 46 12.17 -9.73 -12.91
CA ALA A 46 13.46 -9.05 -12.73
C ALA A 46 13.58 -8.31 -11.39
N ALA A 47 12.53 -8.25 -10.57
CA ALA A 47 12.59 -7.63 -9.27
C ALA A 47 13.58 -8.40 -8.38
N LYS A 48 14.66 -7.72 -7.95
CA LYS A 48 15.68 -8.25 -7.04
C LYS A 48 15.02 -8.95 -5.84
N PRO A 49 15.57 -10.07 -5.33
CA PRO A 49 15.00 -10.76 -4.19
C PRO A 49 14.92 -9.79 -2.99
N THR A 50 13.70 -9.41 -2.63
CA THR A 50 13.47 -8.49 -1.52
C THR A 50 13.55 -9.26 -0.21
N CYS A 51 14.47 -8.88 0.67
CA CYS A 51 14.55 -9.42 2.03
C CYS A 51 13.31 -9.00 2.82
N LYS A 52 12.43 -9.93 3.15
CA LYS A 52 11.25 -9.71 4.00
C LYS A 52 11.52 -10.26 5.39
N TYR A 53 11.33 -9.43 6.41
CA TYR A 53 11.56 -9.80 7.80
C TYR A 53 10.26 -9.77 8.61
N GLN A 54 10.11 -10.73 9.51
CA GLN A 54 9.07 -10.76 10.54
C GLN A 54 9.54 -9.93 11.74
N LYS A 55 8.65 -9.06 12.25
CA LYS A 55 8.95 -8.16 13.36
C LYS A 55 8.61 -8.84 14.68
N GLY A 56 9.58 -8.94 15.58
CA GLY A 56 9.35 -9.34 16.97
C GLY A 56 8.82 -8.21 17.86
N PRO A 57 8.45 -8.53 19.11
CA PRO A 57 8.03 -7.55 20.10
C PRO A 57 9.19 -6.63 20.52
N TRP A 58 8.86 -5.42 21.00
CA TRP A 58 9.84 -4.56 21.65
C TRP A 58 10.15 -5.08 23.06
N SER A 59 11.43 -5.07 23.43
CA SER A 59 11.87 -5.27 24.81
C SER A 59 11.31 -4.17 25.72
N ALA A 60 11.36 -4.43 27.02
CA ALA A 60 11.21 -3.39 28.01
C ALA A 60 12.26 -2.29 27.81
N CYS A 61 11.95 -1.08 28.28
CA CYS A 61 12.92 0.01 28.30
C CYS A 61 13.98 -0.28 29.37
N ASP A 62 15.24 -0.33 28.97
CA ASP A 62 16.35 -0.41 29.90
C ASP A 62 16.52 0.93 30.64
N PRO A 63 16.44 0.96 31.99
CA PRO A 63 16.54 2.19 32.77
C PRO A 63 17.92 2.85 32.68
N GLN A 64 18.99 2.08 32.42
CA GLN A 64 20.36 2.59 32.33
C GLN A 64 20.58 3.29 30.99
N THR A 65 20.27 2.59 29.90
CA THR A 65 20.56 3.07 28.53
C THR A 65 19.44 3.90 27.91
N LYS A 66 18.24 3.89 28.51
CA LYS A 66 17.00 4.49 27.97
C LYS A 66 16.69 4.00 26.56
N LYS A 67 17.05 2.75 26.25
CA LYS A 67 16.82 2.10 24.96
C LYS A 67 15.95 0.87 25.11
N ARG A 68 15.29 0.51 24.02
CA ARG A 68 14.59 -0.76 23.84
C ARG A 68 15.00 -1.35 22.51
N THR A 69 15.10 -2.67 22.47
CA THR A 69 15.51 -3.43 21.28
C THR A 69 14.37 -4.31 20.80
N ARG A 70 14.39 -4.70 19.53
CA ARG A 70 13.55 -5.79 19.02
C ARG A 70 14.29 -6.58 17.96
N THR A 71 13.91 -7.83 17.84
CA THR A 71 14.48 -8.78 16.89
C THR A 71 13.61 -8.90 15.65
N PHE A 72 14.26 -9.01 14.49
CA PHE A 72 13.63 -9.27 13.21
C PHE A 72 14.18 -10.58 12.66
N SER A 73 13.31 -11.53 12.34
CA SER A 73 13.69 -12.81 11.73
C SER A 73 13.43 -12.79 10.23
N LEU A 74 14.35 -13.33 9.43
CA LEU A 74 14.20 -13.41 7.99
C LEU A 74 13.07 -14.38 7.62
N LYS A 75 12.06 -13.89 6.89
CA LYS A 75 10.91 -14.67 6.40
C LYS A 75 11.09 -15.09 4.93
N LYS A 76 11.66 -14.21 4.10
CA LYS A 76 11.91 -14.47 2.68
C LYS A 76 13.15 -13.71 2.21
N GLY A 77 14.01 -14.39 1.47
CA GLY A 77 15.22 -13.83 0.87
C GLY A 77 16.38 -14.84 0.90
N PRO A 78 17.37 -14.70 0.02
CA PRO A 78 18.56 -15.54 0.04
C PRO A 78 19.42 -15.20 1.27
N LYS A 79 19.91 -16.22 1.99
CA LYS A 79 20.77 -16.05 3.17
C LYS A 79 22.15 -15.45 2.83
N SER A 80 22.55 -15.46 1.55
CA SER A 80 23.78 -14.81 1.08
C SER A 80 23.68 -13.29 1.11
N ASP A 81 22.50 -12.73 0.83
CA ASP A 81 22.30 -11.28 0.69
C ASP A 81 21.48 -10.69 1.85
N CYS A 82 20.76 -11.55 2.57
CA CYS A 82 19.89 -11.19 3.68
C CYS A 82 20.39 -11.86 4.97
N GLU A 83 20.69 -11.05 5.99
CA GLU A 83 21.01 -11.54 7.33
C GLU A 83 19.80 -12.29 7.93
N GLU A 84 20.03 -13.41 8.62
CA GLU A 84 18.95 -14.21 9.20
C GLU A 84 18.21 -13.49 10.34
N VAL A 85 18.96 -12.70 11.14
CA VAL A 85 18.45 -12.02 12.32
C VAL A 85 18.97 -10.58 12.34
N LYS A 86 18.08 -9.61 12.51
CA LYS A 86 18.43 -8.19 12.68
C LYS A 86 17.92 -7.65 13.99
N ILE A 87 18.72 -6.84 14.68
CA ILE A 87 18.33 -6.17 15.93
C ILE A 87 18.16 -4.68 15.66
N LEU A 88 17.01 -4.12 16.01
CA LEU A 88 16.76 -2.68 15.95
C LEU A 88 16.66 -2.12 17.36
N SER A 89 17.48 -1.11 17.65
CA SER A 89 17.38 -0.33 18.88
C SER A 89 16.62 0.97 18.64
N LYS A 90 15.84 1.39 19.63
CA LYS A 90 15.17 2.70 19.65
C LYS A 90 15.19 3.28 21.05
N ASP A 91 15.36 4.60 21.14
CA ASP A 91 15.27 5.30 22.41
C ASP A 91 13.83 5.26 22.98
N CYS A 92 13.75 5.15 24.30
CA CYS A 92 12.49 5.23 25.01
C CYS A 92 11.92 6.65 24.92
N LYS A 93 10.60 6.76 24.76
CA LYS A 93 9.94 8.07 24.80
C LYS A 93 10.01 8.60 26.24
N GLY A 94 10.93 9.54 26.49
CA GLY A 94 10.83 10.40 27.67
C GLY A 94 9.55 11.22 27.57
N LYS A 95 8.84 11.40 28.69
CA LYS A 95 7.73 12.36 28.74
C LYS A 95 8.32 13.73 28.43
N ARG A 96 8.22 14.21 27.19
CA ARG A 96 8.41 15.63 26.89
C ARG A 96 7.36 16.35 27.73
N GLN A 97 7.78 16.97 28.84
CA GLN A 97 6.96 17.94 29.53
C GLN A 97 6.79 19.11 28.56
N LYS A 98 5.79 19.01 27.69
CA LYS A 98 5.37 20.10 26.82
C LYS A 98 4.97 21.22 27.78
N GLN A 99 5.80 22.26 27.84
CA GLN A 99 5.71 23.37 28.77
C GLN A 99 4.26 23.88 28.83
N LYS A 100 3.53 23.49 29.88
CA LYS A 100 2.17 23.99 30.20
C LYS A 100 2.18 25.49 30.57
N ASN A 101 3.34 26.12 30.62
CA ASN A 101 3.50 27.52 31.01
C ASN A 101 2.95 28.49 29.95
N ASN A 102 3.00 28.12 28.67
CA ASN A 102 2.54 29.00 27.58
C ASN A 102 1.02 29.06 27.38
N SER A 103 0.25 28.07 27.85
CA SER A 103 -1.22 28.12 27.76
C SER A 103 -1.82 28.96 28.88
N LYS A 104 -1.35 28.78 30.12
CA LYS A 104 -1.80 29.57 31.28
C LYS A 104 -1.56 31.07 31.12
N ASN A 105 -0.42 31.45 30.53
CA ASN A 105 -0.10 32.87 30.33
C ASN A 105 -1.03 33.53 29.29
N ARG A 106 -1.40 32.80 28.22
CA ARG A 106 -2.38 33.29 27.23
C ARG A 106 -3.77 33.44 27.80
N ASP A 107 -4.21 32.52 28.66
CA ASP A 107 -5.53 32.59 29.28
C ASP A 107 -5.64 33.79 30.22
N ARG A 108 -4.60 34.04 31.02
CA ARG A 108 -4.51 35.22 31.89
C ARG A 108 -4.50 36.53 31.09
N GLN A 109 -3.77 36.57 29.97
CA GLN A 109 -3.72 37.73 29.09
C GLN A 109 -5.08 38.02 28.41
N ARG A 110 -5.84 36.97 28.04
CA ARG A 110 -7.21 37.11 27.52
C ARG A 110 -8.19 37.64 28.58
N GLN A 111 -8.06 37.20 29.83
CA GLN A 111 -8.91 37.67 30.93
C GLN A 111 -8.64 39.15 31.24
N ASN A 112 -7.37 39.55 31.35
CA ASN A 112 -7.00 40.95 31.59
C ASN A 112 -7.53 41.88 30.49
N LYS A 113 -7.41 41.47 29.21
CA LYS A 113 -7.92 42.25 28.08
C LYS A 113 -9.45 42.35 28.07
N LYS A 114 -10.16 41.36 28.61
CA LYS A 114 -11.63 41.40 28.73
C LYS A 114 -12.08 42.35 29.85
N GLN A 115 -11.36 42.36 30.96
CA GLN A 115 -11.63 43.25 32.10
C GLN A 115 -11.35 44.72 31.78
N GLU A 116 -10.26 44.99 31.04
CA GLU A 116 -9.93 46.34 30.55
C GLU A 116 -11.01 46.89 29.62
N LYS A 117 -11.50 46.06 28.68
CA LYS A 117 -12.62 46.43 27.80
C LYS A 117 -13.92 46.73 28.53
N SER A 118 -14.24 46.01 29.62
CA SER A 118 -15.43 46.32 30.41
C SER A 118 -15.30 47.64 31.19
N ARG A 119 -14.09 47.97 31.65
CA ARG A 119 -13.83 49.19 32.41
C ARG A 119 -13.89 50.45 31.52
N ASN A 120 -13.36 50.37 30.30
CA ASN A 120 -13.44 51.45 29.31
C ASN A 120 -14.83 51.65 28.67
N LYS A 121 -15.81 50.77 28.94
CA LYS A 121 -17.19 50.91 28.45
C LYS A 121 -18.10 51.63 29.45
N GLN A 122 -17.60 51.88 30.67
CA GLN A 122 -18.31 52.54 31.77
C GLN A 122 -17.80 53.96 32.03
N ALA A 123 -16.81 54.43 31.26
CA ALA A 123 -16.36 55.81 31.17
C ALA A 123 -16.85 56.39 29.83
#